data_AF-A0A3D4T2R9-F1
#
_entry.id   AF-A0A3D4T2R9-F1
#
_cell.length_a   1.000
_cell.length_b   1.000
_cell.length_c   1.000
_cell.angle_alpha   90.00
_cell.angle_beta   90.00
_cell.angle_gamma   90.00
#
_symmetry.space_group_name_H-M   'P 1'
#
loop_
_entity.id
_entity.type
_entity.pdbx_description
1 polymer ?
#
loop_
_entity_poly.entity_id
_entity_poly.type
_entity_poly.pdbx_seq_one_letter_code
_entity_poly.pdbx_strand_id
1 'polypeptide(L)' 'NTGDWSAAAVEGKESFAIATGIEGKAKGSLGCYIAVAEYEENEDGYRLVDFKSHIVDGETIKADTFYMLKNGELVEVE' A
#
# COMPACT_ATOMS: atom_id res chain seq x y z
N ASN A 1 -3.11 5.42 9.96
CA ASN A 1 -2.33 4.87 8.83
C ASN A 1 -1.01 5.64 8.58
N THR A 2 -0.58 6.46 9.54
CA THR A 2 0.71 7.17 9.56
C THR A 2 1.53 6.62 10.73
N GLY A 3 2.83 6.40 10.52
CA GLY A 3 3.73 5.69 11.44
C GLY A 3 4.30 4.41 10.82
N ASP A 4 5.32 3.83 11.46
CA ASP A 4 6.07 2.69 10.92
C ASP A 4 5.21 1.42 10.84
N TRP A 5 5.40 0.63 9.78
CA TRP A 5 4.72 -0.65 9.52
C TRP A 5 3.19 -0.58 9.53
N SER A 6 2.62 0.57 9.18
CA SER A 6 1.16 0.73 9.14
C SER A 6 0.52 -0.25 8.16
N ALA A 7 -0.51 -0.97 8.59
CA ALA A 7 -1.37 -1.78 7.73
C ALA A 7 -2.73 -1.12 7.52
N ALA A 8 -3.24 -1.14 6.29
CA ALA A 8 -4.60 -0.71 5.94
C ALA A 8 -5.35 -1.84 5.23
N ALA A 9 -6.61 -2.09 5.60
CA ALA A 9 -7.43 -3.13 4.99
C ALA A 9 -8.87 -2.66 4.85
N VAL A 10 -9.51 -2.99 3.73
CA VAL A 10 -10.94 -2.71 3.50
C VAL A 10 -11.64 -3.90 2.84
N GLU A 11 -12.85 -4.21 3.32
CA GLU A 11 -13.65 -5.33 2.80
C GLU A 11 -14.93 -4.89 2.08
N GLY A 12 -15.32 -3.61 2.22
CA GLY A 12 -16.53 -3.04 1.62
C GLY A 12 -16.40 -2.79 0.12
N LYS A 13 -17.52 -2.61 -0.58
CA LYS A 13 -17.51 -2.29 -2.03
C LYS A 13 -16.95 -0.89 -2.27
N GLU A 14 -16.19 -0.72 -3.36
CA GLU A 14 -15.66 0.56 -3.84
C GLU A 14 -14.92 1.38 -2.75
N SER A 15 -14.30 0.67 -1.80
CA SER A 15 -13.61 1.26 -0.65
C SER A 15 -12.13 1.49 -0.93
N PHE A 16 -11.48 2.31 -0.10
CA PHE A 16 -10.08 2.69 -0.26
C PHE A 16 -9.25 2.30 0.98
N ALA A 17 -8.26 1.42 0.82
CA ALA A 17 -7.24 1.15 1.82
C ALA A 17 -5.98 1.97 1.50
N ILE A 18 -5.60 2.88 2.39
CA ILE A 18 -4.47 3.80 2.16
C ILE A 18 -3.45 3.67 3.29
N ALA A 19 -2.22 3.30 2.96
CA ALA A 19 -1.09 3.23 3.90
C ALA A 19 -0.03 4.26 3.53
N THR A 20 0.23 5.22 4.42
CA THR A 20 1.22 6.31 4.22
C THR A 20 2.33 6.26 5.28
N GLY A 21 2.53 5.09 5.88
CA GLY A 21 3.60 4.84 6.84
C GLY A 21 4.87 4.36 6.16
N ILE A 22 6.02 4.51 6.84
CA ILE A 22 7.27 3.82 6.45
C ILE A 22 7.00 2.33 6.49
N GLU A 23 7.40 1.62 5.44
CA GLU A 23 7.09 0.20 5.25
C GLU A 23 5.58 -0.13 5.37
N GLY A 24 4.71 0.82 5.02
CA GLY A 24 3.27 0.65 5.05
C GLY A 24 2.79 -0.36 4.02
N LYS A 25 1.73 -1.11 4.36
CA LYS A 25 1.08 -2.08 3.47
C LYS A 25 -0.44 -1.92 3.42
N ALA A 26 -1.04 -2.19 2.28
CA ALA A 26 -2.49 -2.11 2.08
C ALA A 26 -3.06 -3.38 1.42
N LYS A 27 -4.26 -3.79 1.82
CA LYS A 27 -5.06 -4.82 1.15
C LYS A 27 -6.51 -4.40 0.96
N GLY A 28 -7.18 -4.98 -0.03
CA GLY A 28 -8.60 -4.73 -0.27
C GLY A 28 -9.32 -5.92 -0.91
N SER A 29 -10.65 -5.89 -0.84
CA SER A 29 -11.52 -6.75 -1.66
C SER A 29 -11.50 -6.38 -3.14
N LEU A 30 -11.91 -7.30 -4.02
CA LEU A 30 -12.06 -7.04 -5.46
C LEU A 30 -12.93 -5.80 -5.72
N GLY A 31 -12.44 -4.89 -6.57
CA GLY A 31 -13.08 -3.61 -6.87
C GLY A 31 -12.83 -2.49 -5.86
N CYS A 32 -12.13 -2.76 -4.75
CA CYS A 32 -11.56 -1.71 -3.90
C CYS A 32 -10.34 -1.08 -4.55
N TYR A 33 -9.88 0.03 -3.98
CA TYR A 33 -8.59 0.61 -4.28
C TYR A 33 -7.63 0.44 -3.11
N ILE A 34 -6.38 0.12 -3.41
CA ILE A 34 -5.28 0.25 -2.48
C ILE A 34 -4.42 1.45 -2.88
N ALA A 35 -3.81 2.12 -1.91
CA ALA A 35 -2.78 3.12 -2.16
C ALA A 35 -1.69 3.06 -1.09
N VAL A 36 -0.43 3.06 -1.52
CA VAL A 36 0.73 2.82 -0.64
C VAL A 36 1.83 3.83 -0.92
N ALA A 37 2.42 4.38 0.14
CA ALA A 37 3.58 5.25 0.09
C ALA A 37 4.89 4.45 0.16
N GLU A 38 5.92 4.94 -0.53
CA GLU A 38 7.29 4.45 -0.45
C GLU A 38 8.20 5.52 0.15
N TYR A 39 9.08 5.10 1.04
CA TYR A 39 10.05 5.96 1.71
C TYR A 39 11.47 5.42 1.51
N GLU A 40 12.44 6.31 1.34
CA GLU A 40 13.87 6.01 1.40
C GLU A 40 14.47 6.61 2.67
N GLU A 41 15.39 5.86 3.31
CA GLU A 41 16.18 6.36 4.44
C GLU A 41 17.38 7.17 3.94
N ASN A 42 17.62 8.31 4.58
CA ASN A 42 18.76 9.19 4.35
C ASN A 42 19.30 9.75 5.67
N GLU A 43 20.32 10.62 5.60
CA GLU A 43 20.98 11.19 6.79
C GLU A 43 20.04 11.98 7.71
N ASP A 44 18.93 12.51 7.18
CA ASP A 44 17.95 13.32 7.90
C ASP A 44 16.70 12.52 8.34
N GLY A 45 16.68 11.19 8.09
CA GLY A 45 15.57 10.29 8.41
C GLY A 45 14.94 9.68 7.16
N TYR A 46 13.60 9.62 7.11
CA TYR A 46 12.88 9.00 5.98
C TYR A 46 12.26 10.06 5.07
N ARG A 47 12.45 9.89 3.76
CA ARG A 47 11.89 10.75 2.72
C ARG A 47 10.90 9.99 1.86
N LEU A 48 9.69 10.54 1.69
CA LEU A 48 8.71 10.02 0.73
C LEU A 48 9.27 10.13 -0.69
N VAL A 49 9.31 9.01 -1.43
CA VAL A 49 9.86 8.96 -2.79
C VAL A 49 8.83 8.57 -3.85
N ASP A 50 7.80 7.80 -3.49
CA ASP A 50 6.72 7.45 -4.41
C ASP A 50 5.41 7.22 -3.63
N PHE A 51 4.28 7.33 -4.33
CA PHE A 51 2.95 7.00 -3.82
C PHE A 51 2.08 6.53 -4.98
N LYS A 52 1.65 5.27 -4.92
CA LYS A 52 0.85 4.66 -5.99
C LYS A 52 -0.43 4.09 -5.47
N SER A 53 -1.44 4.15 -6.32
CA SER A 53 -2.71 3.47 -6.11
C SER A 53 -3.01 2.51 -7.25
N HIS A 54 -3.80 1.49 -6.95
CA HIS A 54 -4.29 0.55 -7.94
C HIS A 54 -5.63 -0.02 -7.48
N ILE A 55 -6.51 -0.32 -8.44
CA ILE A 55 -7.73 -1.08 -8.16
C ILE A 55 -7.35 -2.53 -7.87
N VAL A 56 -8.00 -3.18 -6.92
CA VAL A 56 -7.91 -4.62 -6.71
C VAL A 56 -8.68 -5.27 -7.87
N ASP A 57 -7.96 -5.61 -8.93
CA ASP A 57 -8.49 -6.19 -10.18
C ASP A 57 -8.53 -7.72 -10.16
N GLY A 58 -7.83 -8.35 -9.21
CA GLY A 58 -7.69 -9.81 -9.14
C GLY A 58 -6.64 -10.39 -10.10
N GLU A 59 -5.96 -9.55 -10.89
CA GLU A 59 -4.92 -9.95 -11.85
C GLU A 59 -3.57 -9.39 -11.43
N THR A 60 -3.45 -8.05 -11.39
CA THR A 60 -2.26 -7.32 -10.95
C THR A 60 -2.22 -7.26 -9.43
N ILE A 61 -3.37 -6.93 -8.82
CA ILE A 61 -3.53 -6.81 -7.38
C ILE A 61 -4.61 -7.79 -6.93
N LYS A 62 -4.19 -8.81 -6.20
CA LYS A 62 -5.04 -9.88 -5.67
C LYS A 62 -5.87 -9.38 -4.50
N ALA A 63 -7.10 -9.86 -4.42
CA ALA A 63 -7.95 -9.62 -3.26
C ALA A 63 -7.35 -10.27 -2.00
N ASP A 64 -7.63 -9.67 -0.85
CA ASP A 64 -7.19 -10.15 0.48
C ASP A 64 -5.67 -10.39 0.61
N THR A 65 -4.87 -9.72 -0.22
CA THR A 65 -3.41 -9.81 -0.23
C THR A 65 -2.82 -8.44 0.10
N PHE A 66 -1.83 -8.41 1.00
CA PHE A 66 -1.15 -7.15 1.33
C PHE A 66 -0.10 -6.81 0.27
N TYR A 67 -0.05 -5.52 -0.07
CA TYR A 67 0.94 -4.96 -0.96
C TYR A 67 1.70 -3.81 -0.30
N MET A 68 3.01 -3.75 -0.56
CA MET A 68 3.89 -2.62 -0.25
C MET A 68 4.36 -1.97 -1.55
N LEU A 69 4.73 -0.69 -1.52
CA LEU A 69 5.42 -0.04 -2.64
C LEU A 69 6.93 -0.15 -2.43
N LYS A 70 7.66 -0.80 -3.35
CA LYS A 70 9.11 -0.95 -3.32
C LYS A 70 9.69 -0.75 -4.72
N ASN A 71 10.68 0.12 -4.84
CA ASN A 71 11.29 0.56 -6.08
C ASN A 71 10.23 0.99 -7.13
N GLY A 72 9.16 1.65 -6.68
CA GLY A 72 8.04 2.06 -7.52
C GLY A 72 7.10 0.93 -7.96
N GLU A 73 7.25 -0.30 -7.46
CA GLU A 73 6.36 -1.42 -7.79
C GLU A 73 5.55 -1.89 -6.58
N LEU A 74 4.28 -2.23 -6.79
CA LEU A 74 3.43 -2.83 -5.76
C LEU A 74 3.81 -4.32 -5.64
N VAL A 75 4.40 -4.69 -4.51
CA VAL A 75 4.89 -6.04 -4.22
C VAL A 75 4.05 -6.72 -3.15
N GLU A 76 3.73 -8.00 -3.36
CA GLU A 76 3.03 -8.83 -2.38
C GLU A 76 3.89 -9.03 -1.12
N VAL A 77 3.25 -8.95 0.04
CA VAL A 77 3.89 -9.20 1.35
C VAL A 77 2.95 -9.96 2.29
N GLU A 78 3.53 -10.63 3.29
CA GLU A 78 2.80 -11.20 4.43
C GLU A 78 2.38 -10.13 5.42
#